data_AF-A0A9W6W7I7-F1
#
_entry.id   AF-A0A9W6W7I7-F1
#
_cell.length_a   1.000
_cell.length_b   1.000
_cell.length_c   1.000
_cell.angle_alpha   90.00
_cell.angle_beta   90.00
_cell.angle_gamma   90.00
#
_symmetry.space_group_name_H-M   'P 1'
#
loop_
_entity.id
_entity.type
_entity.pdbx_description
1 polymer ?
#
loop_
_entity_poly.entity_id
_entity_poly.type
_entity_poly.pdbx_seq_one_letter_code
_entity_poly.pdbx_strand_id
1 'polypeptide(L)'
;MAANDPDGRRPADPAAARARLWQHIAVNEAESHVAALHRDHLLAGRRAAMTRLAEAQRVVSYVKELGDDEALRAAVEALGRASREYKRVRDDVAAELQCIIRARVTRMAEMAERLGEAAGGSWPSGLDFGDEPA
;
A
#
# COMPACT_ATOMS: atom_id res chain seq x y z
N MET A 1 6.41 40.51 41.09
CA MET A 1 6.41 39.15 41.64
C MET A 1 5.71 38.25 40.63
N ALA A 2 6.47 37.48 39.85
CA ALA A 2 5.91 36.49 38.94
C ALA A 2 5.64 35.21 39.74
N ALA A 3 4.41 34.70 39.67
CA ALA A 3 4.05 33.42 40.24
C ALA A 3 4.78 32.31 39.46
N ASN A 4 5.60 31.53 40.17
CA ASN A 4 6.21 30.32 39.63
C ASN A 4 5.13 29.24 39.53
N ASP A 5 4.92 28.76 38.32
CA ASP A 5 4.14 27.56 38.01
C ASP A 5 4.93 26.33 38.54
N PRO A 6 4.39 25.54 39.49
CA PRO A 6 5.16 24.54 40.22
C PRO A 6 5.49 23.27 39.41
N ASP A 7 5.00 23.14 38.18
CA ASP A 7 5.12 21.91 37.40
C ASP A 7 6.29 21.89 36.39
N GLY A 8 7.08 22.97 36.31
CA GLY A 8 8.42 22.99 35.70
C GLY A 8 8.54 22.55 34.22
N ARG A 9 7.43 22.30 33.53
CA ARG A 9 7.42 21.99 32.10
C ARG A 9 7.56 23.29 31.32
N ARG A 10 8.78 23.56 30.82
CA ARG A 10 8.99 24.62 29.82
C ARG A 10 7.91 24.52 28.74
N PRO A 11 7.29 25.64 28.31
CA PRO A 11 6.45 25.61 27.12
C PRO A 11 7.30 25.03 25.99
N ALA A 12 6.78 24.00 25.31
CA ALA A 12 7.51 23.34 24.24
C ALA A 12 7.93 24.41 23.23
N ASP A 13 9.23 24.51 22.93
CA ASP A 13 9.75 25.46 21.95
C ASP A 13 8.92 25.36 20.65
N PRO A 14 8.20 26.41 20.24
CA PRO A 14 7.34 26.38 19.06
C PRO A 14 8.10 26.01 17.78
N ALA A 15 9.40 26.36 17.71
CA ALA A 15 10.26 25.97 16.60
C ALA A 15 10.52 24.46 16.61
N ALA A 16 10.79 23.89 17.79
CA ALA A 16 10.96 22.44 17.96
C ALA A 16 9.66 21.65 17.68
N ALA A 17 8.50 22.18 18.08
CA ALA A 17 7.20 21.57 17.79
C ALA A 17 6.91 21.57 16.27
N ARG A 18 7.17 22.71 15.60
CA ARG A 18 7.02 22.84 14.14
C ARG A 18 7.99 21.92 13.39
N ALA A 19 9.24 21.78 13.84
CA ALA A 19 10.22 20.87 13.25
C ALA A 19 9.77 19.40 13.34
N ARG A 20 9.22 18.97 14.50
CA ARG A 20 8.68 17.61 14.66
C ARG A 20 7.49 17.34 13.75
N LEU A 21 6.60 18.32 13.56
CA LEU A 21 5.47 18.20 12.64
C LEU A 21 5.95 18.01 11.20
N TRP A 22 6.90 18.82 10.74
CA TRP A 22 7.47 18.69 9.40
C TRP A 22 8.19 17.35 9.20
N GLN A 23 8.92 16.88 10.21
CA GLN A 23 9.56 15.57 10.17
C GLN A 23 8.54 14.43 10.04
N HIS A 24 7.40 14.52 10.75
CA HIS A 24 6.32 13.53 10.64
C HIS A 24 5.67 13.53 9.25
N ILE A 25 5.39 14.71 8.69
CA ILE A 25 4.86 14.85 7.32
C ILE A 25 5.82 14.22 6.30
N ALA A 26 7.11 14.55 6.38
CA ALA A 26 8.13 14.03 5.46
C ALA A 26 8.25 12.49 5.53
N VAL A 27 8.18 11.90 6.73
CA VAL A 27 8.18 10.44 6.89
C VAL A 27 6.94 9.80 6.26
N ASN A 28 5.75 10.35 6.52
CA ASN A 28 4.50 9.83 5.94
C ASN A 28 4.48 9.91 4.41
N GLU A 29 5.03 10.98 3.83
CA GLU A 29 5.16 11.15 2.39
C GLU A 29 6.15 10.13 1.80
N ALA A 30 7.31 9.96 2.43
CA ALA A 30 8.31 8.97 1.99
C ALA A 30 7.74 7.53 2.02
N GLU A 31 7.04 7.16 3.08
CA GLU A 31 6.42 5.84 3.20
C GLU A 31 5.29 5.63 2.17
N SER A 32 4.48 6.66 1.93
CA SER A 32 3.45 6.62 0.87
C SER A 32 4.08 6.45 -0.51
N HIS A 33 5.21 7.10 -0.78
CA HIS A 33 5.94 6.97 -2.02
C HIS A 33 6.53 5.57 -2.20
N VAL A 34 7.15 5.01 -1.16
CA VAL A 34 7.68 3.63 -1.17
C VAL A 34 6.56 2.62 -1.41
N ALA A 35 5.41 2.77 -0.75
CA ALA A 35 4.26 1.91 -0.96
C ALA A 35 3.71 1.99 -2.40
N ALA A 36 3.72 3.18 -3.01
CA ALA A 36 3.31 3.35 -4.40
C ALA A 36 4.28 2.66 -5.38
N LEU A 37 5.59 2.86 -5.20
CA LEU A 37 6.62 2.19 -6.02
C LEU A 37 6.53 0.67 -5.91
N HIS A 38 6.36 0.16 -4.70
CA HIS A 38 6.23 -1.28 -4.47
C HIS A 38 4.97 -1.86 -5.13
N ARG A 39 3.81 -1.19 -4.99
CA ARG A 39 2.58 -1.55 -5.71
C ARG A 39 2.80 -1.57 -7.22
N ASP A 40 3.46 -0.57 -7.78
CA ASP A 40 3.65 -0.47 -9.22
C ASP A 40 4.57 -1.58 -9.74
N HIS A 41 5.60 -1.96 -8.97
CA HIS A 41 6.46 -3.11 -9.25
C HIS A 41 5.68 -4.43 -9.24
N LEU A 42 4.85 -4.66 -8.21
CA LEU A 42 3.97 -5.83 -8.11
C LEU A 42 3.02 -5.96 -9.30
N LEU A 43 2.37 -4.85 -9.69
CA LEU A 43 1.47 -4.82 -10.84
C LEU A 43 2.21 -5.01 -12.16
N ALA A 44 3.45 -4.50 -12.29
CA ALA A 44 4.30 -4.75 -13.45
C ALA A 44 4.65 -6.25 -13.58
N GLY A 45 5.05 -6.90 -12.48
CA GLY A 45 5.31 -8.33 -12.44
C GLY A 45 4.08 -9.16 -12.86
N ARG A 46 2.89 -8.80 -12.35
CA ARG A 46 1.62 -9.44 -12.73
C ARG A 46 1.30 -9.29 -14.21
N ARG A 47 1.49 -8.09 -14.79
CA ARG A 47 1.31 -7.85 -16.22
C ARG A 47 2.26 -8.70 -17.05
N ALA A 48 3.54 -8.77 -16.68
CA ALA A 48 4.52 -9.59 -17.39
C ALA A 48 4.15 -11.08 -17.36
N ALA A 49 3.73 -11.62 -16.21
CA ALA A 49 3.29 -13.01 -16.10
C ALA A 49 2.04 -13.29 -16.96
N MET A 50 1.10 -12.34 -17.03
CA MET A 50 -0.08 -12.44 -17.89
C MET A 50 0.29 -12.45 -19.38
N THR A 51 1.25 -11.62 -19.79
CA THR A 51 1.77 -11.61 -21.16
C THR A 51 2.38 -12.96 -21.55
N ARG A 52 3.24 -13.53 -20.69
CA ARG A 52 3.84 -14.86 -20.92
C ARG A 52 2.78 -15.96 -21.03
N LEU A 53 1.74 -15.89 -20.21
CA LEU A 53 0.61 -16.84 -20.28
C LEU A 53 -0.12 -16.73 -21.63
N ALA A 54 -0.40 -15.51 -22.08
CA ALA A 54 -1.05 -15.27 -23.37
C ALA A 54 -0.18 -15.72 -24.54
N GLU A 55 1.13 -15.50 -24.48
CA GLU A 55 2.09 -15.99 -25.49
C GLU A 55 2.11 -17.52 -25.54
N ALA A 56 2.17 -18.19 -24.40
CA ALA A 56 2.12 -19.65 -24.34
C ALA A 56 0.81 -20.21 -24.91
N GLN A 57 -0.33 -19.53 -24.69
CA GLN A 57 -1.61 -19.91 -25.30
C GLN A 57 -1.56 -19.82 -26.83
N ARG A 58 -1.00 -18.73 -27.38
CA ARG A 58 -0.84 -18.56 -28.83
C ARG A 58 0.05 -19.64 -29.43
N VAL A 59 1.16 -19.99 -28.77
CA VAL A 59 2.06 -21.05 -29.22
C VAL A 59 1.33 -22.40 -29.26
N VAL A 60 0.55 -22.74 -28.23
CA VAL A 60 -0.27 -23.97 -28.24
C VAL A 60 -1.24 -23.99 -29.42
N SER A 61 -1.95 -22.89 -29.67
CA SER A 61 -2.87 -22.78 -30.82
C SER A 61 -2.15 -22.99 -32.14
N TYR A 62 -1.01 -22.31 -32.34
CA TYR A 62 -0.22 -22.41 -33.56
C TYR A 62 0.31 -23.84 -33.80
N VAL A 63 0.90 -24.46 -32.78
CA VAL A 63 1.46 -25.81 -32.90
C VAL A 63 0.37 -26.85 -33.13
N LYS A 64 -0.81 -26.66 -32.54
CA LYS A 64 -1.98 -27.52 -32.79
C LYS A 64 -2.41 -27.48 -34.27
N GLU A 65 -2.32 -26.33 -34.93
CA GLU A 65 -2.65 -26.19 -36.36
C GLU A 65 -1.62 -26.87 -37.28
N LEU A 66 -0.35 -26.95 -36.84
CA LEU A 66 0.71 -27.64 -37.58
C LEU A 66 0.63 -29.16 -37.49
N GLY A 67 -0.12 -29.72 -36.53
CA GLY A 67 -0.27 -31.16 -36.36
C GLY A 67 0.99 -31.88 -35.84
N ASP A 68 1.93 -31.15 -35.24
CA ASP A 68 3.12 -31.73 -34.60
C ASP A 68 2.84 -32.06 -33.14
N ASP A 69 2.62 -33.35 -32.86
CA ASP A 69 2.22 -33.84 -31.54
C ASP A 69 3.30 -33.66 -30.45
N GLU A 70 4.59 -33.81 -30.79
CA GLU A 70 5.66 -33.65 -29.79
C GLU A 70 5.87 -32.16 -29.49
N ALA A 71 5.82 -31.30 -30.50
CA ALA A 71 5.82 -29.87 -30.29
C ALA A 71 4.58 -29.43 -29.48
N LEU A 72 3.41 -30.02 -29.73
CA LEU A 72 2.18 -29.70 -29.01
C LEU A 72 2.31 -30.10 -27.54
N ARG A 73 2.88 -31.27 -27.25
CA ARG A 73 3.16 -31.73 -25.89
C ARG A 73 4.07 -30.75 -25.16
N ALA A 74 5.16 -30.32 -25.79
CA ALA A 74 6.08 -29.34 -25.23
C ALA A 74 5.41 -27.96 -25.00
N ALA A 75 4.57 -27.51 -25.94
CA ALA A 75 3.83 -26.25 -25.83
C ALA A 75 2.81 -26.27 -24.68
N VAL A 76 2.09 -27.38 -24.49
CA VAL A 76 1.14 -27.56 -23.37
C VAL A 76 1.86 -27.57 -22.03
N GLU A 77 3.03 -28.20 -21.93
CA GLU A 77 3.84 -28.13 -20.72
C GLU A 77 4.30 -26.70 -20.41
N ALA A 78 4.73 -25.95 -21.43
CA ALA A 78 5.12 -24.55 -21.28
C ALA A 78 3.93 -23.68 -20.82
N LEU A 79 2.74 -23.89 -21.40
CA LEU A 79 1.51 -23.24 -20.96
C LEU A 79 1.18 -23.56 -19.50
N GLY A 80 1.34 -24.83 -19.10
CA GLY A 80 1.17 -25.25 -17.71
C GLY A 80 2.13 -24.54 -16.74
N ARG A 81 3.40 -24.35 -17.14
CA ARG A 81 4.37 -23.57 -16.35
C ARG A 81 3.97 -22.10 -16.23
N ALA A 82 3.62 -21.46 -17.34
CA ALA A 82 3.19 -20.05 -17.36
C ALA A 82 1.91 -19.82 -16.53
N SER A 83 0.96 -20.77 -16.56
CA SER A 83 -0.25 -20.71 -15.75
C SER A 83 0.04 -20.79 -14.25
N ARG A 84 0.93 -21.70 -13.82
CA ARG A 84 1.38 -21.79 -12.42
C ARG A 84 2.17 -20.57 -11.98
N GLU A 85 2.97 -19.97 -12.85
CA GLU A 85 3.66 -18.71 -12.59
C GLU A 85 2.66 -17.56 -12.39
N TYR A 86 1.73 -17.38 -13.33
CA TYR A 86 0.70 -16.35 -13.22
C TYR A 86 -0.14 -16.49 -11.95
N LYS A 87 -0.53 -17.73 -11.60
CA LYS A 87 -1.25 -17.99 -10.34
C LYS A 87 -0.43 -17.56 -9.12
N ARG A 88 0.85 -17.96 -9.04
CA ARG A 88 1.74 -17.56 -7.93
C ARG A 88 1.87 -16.05 -7.83
N VAL A 89 2.22 -15.38 -8.93
CA VAL A 89 2.35 -13.92 -8.96
C VAL A 89 1.05 -13.23 -8.55
N ARG A 90 -0.11 -13.72 -9.01
CA ARG A 90 -1.41 -13.17 -8.61
C ARG A 90 -1.63 -13.30 -7.09
N ASP A 91 -1.32 -14.46 -6.53
CA ASP A 91 -1.53 -14.75 -5.10
C ASP A 91 -0.55 -13.93 -4.24
N ASP A 92 0.72 -13.82 -4.66
CA ASP A 92 1.74 -13.00 -4.00
C ASP A 92 1.34 -11.51 -4.00
N VAL A 93 0.91 -10.97 -5.15
CA VAL A 93 0.42 -9.59 -5.25
C VAL A 93 -0.78 -9.35 -4.33
N ALA A 94 -1.70 -10.30 -4.22
CA ALA A 94 -2.84 -10.17 -3.32
C ALA A 94 -2.41 -10.15 -1.85
N ALA A 95 -1.48 -11.03 -1.46
CA ALA A 95 -0.95 -11.08 -0.10
C ALA A 95 -0.19 -9.79 0.28
N GLU A 96 0.66 -9.28 -0.62
CA GLU A 96 1.42 -8.06 -0.39
C GLU A 96 0.50 -6.83 -0.28
N LEU A 97 -0.49 -6.70 -1.16
CA LEU A 97 -1.46 -5.59 -1.06
C LEU A 97 -2.26 -5.66 0.24
N GLN A 98 -2.64 -6.84 0.70
CA GLN A 98 -3.29 -7.01 2.00
C GLN A 98 -2.37 -6.61 3.16
N CYS A 99 -1.07 -6.91 3.08
CA CYS A 99 -0.07 -6.52 4.07
C CYS A 99 0.04 -4.98 4.17
N ILE A 100 0.17 -4.30 3.01
CA ILE A 100 0.25 -2.83 2.93
C ILE A 100 -1.01 -2.18 3.51
N ILE A 101 -2.19 -2.67 3.10
CA ILE A 101 -3.48 -2.14 3.59
C ILE A 101 -3.58 -2.32 5.09
N ARG A 102 -3.26 -3.51 5.62
CA ARG A 102 -3.30 -3.79 7.06
C ARG A 102 -2.38 -2.87 7.84
N ALA A 103 -1.12 -2.74 7.41
CA ALA A 103 -0.15 -1.87 8.07
C ALA A 103 -0.62 -0.41 8.11
N ARG A 104 -1.22 0.08 7.01
CA ARG A 104 -1.74 1.45 6.94
C ARG A 104 -2.95 1.66 7.83
N VAL A 105 -3.89 0.71 7.86
CA VAL A 105 -5.07 0.76 8.75
C VAL A 105 -4.65 0.75 10.21
N THR A 106 -3.73 -0.16 10.60
CA THR A 106 -3.21 -0.23 11.97
C THR A 106 -2.57 1.09 12.39
N ARG A 107 -1.71 1.67 11.54
CA ARG A 107 -1.07 2.95 11.86
C ARG A 107 -2.07 4.11 11.94
N MET A 108 -3.09 4.15 11.08
CA MET A 108 -4.15 5.15 11.17
C MET A 108 -4.94 5.02 12.47
N ALA A 109 -5.21 3.79 12.93
CA ALA A 109 -5.86 3.54 14.21
C ALA A 109 -5.00 4.01 15.39
N GLU A 110 -3.71 3.67 15.41
CA GLU A 110 -2.75 4.12 16.44
C GLU A 110 -2.63 5.65 16.47
N MET A 111 -2.66 6.31 15.31
CA MET A 111 -2.61 7.77 15.22
C MET A 111 -3.90 8.41 15.74
N ALA A 112 -5.06 7.83 15.43
CA ALA A 112 -6.35 8.30 15.93
C ALA A 112 -6.46 8.14 17.46
N GLU A 113 -5.97 7.03 18.01
CA GLU A 113 -5.92 6.79 19.46
C GLU A 113 -5.03 7.83 20.17
N ARG A 114 -3.80 8.05 19.66
CA ARG A 114 -2.89 9.08 20.20
C ARG A 114 -3.47 10.49 20.14
N LEU A 115 -4.20 10.82 19.08
CA LEU A 115 -4.88 12.12 18.95
C LEU A 115 -6.05 12.23 19.94
N GLY A 116 -6.82 11.15 20.16
CA GLY A 116 -7.89 11.11 21.16
C GLY A 116 -7.39 11.22 22.60
N GLU A 117 -6.27 10.58 22.92
CA GLU A 117 -5.60 10.70 24.23
C GLU A 117 -5.02 12.10 24.44
N ALA A 118 -4.35 12.67 23.42
CA ALA A 118 -3.81 14.02 23.48
C ALA A 118 -4.90 15.10 23.60
N ALA A 119 -6.11 14.83 23.11
CA ALA A 119 -7.28 15.69 23.23
C ALA A 119 -8.01 15.57 24.59
N GLY A 120 -7.55 14.73 25.52
CA GLY A 120 -8.13 14.61 26.86
C GLY A 120 -9.50 13.90 26.90
N GLY A 121 -9.74 12.90 26.04
CA GLY A 121 -10.90 12.01 26.16
C GLY A 121 -12.24 12.60 25.71
N SER A 122 -12.24 13.71 24.98
CA SER A 122 -13.42 14.25 24.31
C SER A 122 -13.07 14.49 22.85
N TRP A 123 -13.58 13.63 21.96
CA TRP A 123 -13.68 14.00 20.55
C TRP A 123 -14.63 15.21 20.48
N PRO A 124 -14.31 16.29 19.75
CA PRO A 124 -15.27 17.35 19.54
C PRO A 124 -16.48 16.74 18.83
N SER A 125 -17.59 16.61 19.53
CA SER A 125 -18.91 16.17 19.03
C SER A 125 -19.53 17.19 18.06
N GLY A 126 -18.70 17.86 17.27
CA GLY A 126 -19.03 19.01 16.45
C GLY A 126 -18.00 19.19 15.35
N LEU A 127 -17.86 18.18 14.49
CA LEU A 127 -17.58 18.49 13.08
C LEU A 127 -18.89 19.04 12.50
N ASP A 128 -19.13 20.31 12.78
CA ASP A 128 -20.07 21.12 12.02
C ASP A 128 -19.44 21.32 10.64
N PHE A 129 -19.86 20.50 9.69
CA PHE A 129 -19.59 20.75 8.27
C PHE A 129 -20.48 21.94 7.92
N GLY A 130 -19.91 23.13 8.11
CA GLY A 130 -20.64 24.39 8.16
C GLY A 130 -21.71 24.56 7.09
N ASP A 131 -22.75 25.29 7.49
CA ASP A 131 -23.85 25.74 6.65
C ASP A 131 -23.41 26.10 5.23
N GLU A 132 -24.13 25.52 4.27
CA GLU A 132 -24.13 25.88 2.85
C GLU A 132 -24.20 27.41 2.68
N PRO A 133 -23.39 28.01 1.80
CA PRO A 133 -23.47 29.44 1.57
C PRO A 133 -24.74 29.79 0.75
N ALA A 134 -25.65 30.47 1.46
CA ALA A 134 -26.74 31.38 1.06
C ALA A 134 -27.99 30.82 0.34
#